data_AF-A0A497L625-F1
#
_entry.id   AF-A0A497L625-F1
#
_cell.length_a   1.000
_cell.length_b   1.000
_cell.length_c   1.000
_cell.angle_alpha   90.00
_cell.angle_beta   90.00
_cell.angle_gamma   90.00
#
_symmetry.space_group_name_H-M   'P 1'
#
loop_
_entity.id
_entity.type
_entity.pdbx_description
1 polymer ?
#
loop_
_entity_poly.entity_id
_entity_poly.type
_entity_poly.pdbx_seq_one_letter_code
_entity_poly.pdbx_strand_id
1 'polypeptide(L)'
;MMGETERRKYKIKDAEEVAEIFEALSTHLPNMIRSILDSLFSPQAAADMGKAVAEFYRNLKEGGIPEEEALKMTKSYLSTLTRWGEFMKGAKIGSVIHERAENKEE
;
A
#
# COMPACT_ATOMS: atom_id res chain seq x y z
N MET A 1 -46.81 17.67 0.77
CA MET A 1 -45.47 18.32 0.68
C MET A 1 -44.71 17.99 1.95
N MET A 2 -43.49 17.47 1.84
CA MET A 2 -42.67 17.13 3.00
C MET A 2 -42.21 18.43 3.70
N GLY A 3 -42.46 18.55 5.00
CA GLY A 3 -42.04 19.73 5.78
C GLY A 3 -40.51 19.88 5.82
N GLU A 4 -40.01 21.11 5.98
CA GLU A 4 -38.56 21.37 6.00
C GLU A 4 -37.81 20.56 7.07
N THR A 5 -38.44 20.29 8.20
CA THR A 5 -37.89 19.46 9.28
C THR A 5 -37.72 17.99 8.87
N GLU A 6 -38.70 17.44 8.14
CA GLU A 6 -38.65 16.06 7.61
C GLU A 6 -37.58 15.93 6.51
N ARG A 7 -37.44 16.96 5.64
CA ARG A 7 -36.38 16.99 4.63
C ARG A 7 -34.97 17.03 5.22
N ARG A 8 -34.77 17.72 6.36
CA ARG A 8 -33.47 17.71 7.06
C ARG A 8 -33.17 16.36 7.69
N LYS A 9 -34.15 15.75 8.38
CA LYS A 9 -33.98 14.40 8.97
C LYS A 9 -33.64 13.35 7.92
N TYR A 10 -34.27 13.40 6.75
CA TYR A 10 -33.99 12.48 5.64
C TYR A 10 -32.54 12.61 5.14
N LYS A 11 -32.06 13.83 4.89
CA LYS A 11 -30.67 14.07 4.47
C LYS A 11 -29.62 13.64 5.51
N ILE A 12 -29.94 13.77 6.79
CA ILE A 12 -29.06 13.33 7.88
C ILE A 12 -28.95 11.80 7.86
N LYS A 13 -30.08 11.10 7.72
CA LYS A 13 -30.09 9.63 7.59
C LYS A 13 -29.31 9.12 6.38
N ASP A 14 -29.45 9.76 5.22
CA ASP A 14 -28.69 9.38 4.02
C ASP A 14 -27.17 9.52 4.25
N ALA A 15 -26.73 10.54 4.98
CA ALA A 15 -25.32 10.73 5.30
C ALA A 15 -24.81 9.72 6.34
N GLU A 16 -25.63 9.39 7.34
CA GLU A 16 -25.34 8.36 8.35
C GLU A 16 -25.17 6.97 7.68
N GLU A 17 -26.06 6.61 6.77
CA GLU A 17 -25.98 5.33 6.04
C GLU A 17 -24.71 5.23 5.17
N VAL A 18 -24.32 6.32 4.50
CA VAL A 18 -23.06 6.37 3.75
C VAL A 18 -21.85 6.25 4.67
N ALA A 19 -21.89 6.87 5.85
CA ALA A 19 -20.81 6.80 6.83
C ALA A 19 -20.64 5.37 7.37
N GLU A 20 -21.75 4.68 7.68
CA GLU A 20 -21.74 3.28 8.13
C GLU A 20 -21.16 2.33 7.07
N ILE A 21 -21.51 2.53 5.80
CA ILE A 21 -20.93 1.77 4.68
C ILE A 21 -19.42 2.02 4.61
N PHE A 22 -19.01 3.27 4.72
CA PHE A 22 -17.60 3.64 4.64
C PHE A 22 -16.80 3.09 5.83
N GLU A 23 -17.37 3.09 7.03
CA GLU A 23 -16.79 2.53 8.24
C GLU A 23 -16.60 1.00 8.10
N ALA A 24 -17.64 0.29 7.63
CA ALA A 24 -17.56 -1.14 7.33
C ALA A 24 -16.46 -1.44 6.28
N LEU A 25 -16.39 -0.67 5.20
CA LEU A 25 -15.35 -0.83 4.18
C LEU A 25 -13.94 -0.51 4.73
N SER A 26 -13.82 0.54 5.52
CA SER A 26 -12.55 0.98 6.12
C SER A 26 -11.96 -0.05 7.08
N THR A 27 -12.79 -0.92 7.65
CA THR A 27 -12.34 -2.04 8.50
C THR A 27 -11.67 -3.15 7.68
N HIS A 28 -12.12 -3.38 6.44
CA HIS A 28 -11.64 -4.48 5.61
C HIS A 28 -10.50 -4.09 4.65
N LEU A 29 -10.50 -2.85 4.15
CA LEU A 29 -9.49 -2.36 3.21
C LEU A 29 -8.04 -2.49 3.74
N PRO A 30 -7.70 -2.14 5.00
CA PRO A 30 -6.35 -2.28 5.52
C PRO A 30 -5.85 -3.71 5.50
N ASN A 31 -6.71 -4.68 5.78
CA ASN A 31 -6.34 -6.09 5.79
C ASN A 31 -6.13 -6.62 4.37
N MET A 32 -6.97 -6.24 3.41
CA MET A 32 -6.75 -6.58 2.00
C MET A 32 -5.42 -6.00 1.48
N ILE A 33 -5.13 -4.73 1.79
CA ILE A 33 -3.86 -4.08 1.43
C ILE A 33 -2.68 -4.79 2.11
N ARG A 34 -2.80 -5.16 3.39
CA ARG A 34 -1.78 -5.94 4.11
C ARG A 34 -1.54 -7.29 3.42
N SER A 35 -2.57 -8.05 3.11
CA SER A 35 -2.42 -9.35 2.46
C SER A 35 -1.76 -9.28 1.08
N ILE A 36 -2.09 -8.26 0.27
CA ILE A 36 -1.42 -8.02 -1.01
C ILE A 36 0.06 -7.69 -0.78
N LEU A 37 0.37 -6.82 0.19
CA LEU A 37 1.75 -6.46 0.51
C LEU A 37 2.54 -7.62 1.10
N ASP A 38 1.94 -8.46 1.94
CA ASP A 38 2.59 -9.64 2.51
C ASP A 38 2.85 -10.70 1.44
N SER A 39 1.96 -10.83 0.45
CA SER A 39 2.23 -11.62 -0.76
C SER A 39 3.45 -11.09 -1.52
N LEU A 40 3.54 -9.76 -1.70
CA LEU A 40 4.65 -9.09 -2.39
C LEU A 40 5.97 -9.01 -1.59
N PHE A 41 5.94 -9.14 -0.26
CA PHE A 41 7.13 -9.15 0.61
C PHE A 41 7.38 -10.53 1.25
N SER A 42 6.71 -11.57 0.77
CA SER A 42 6.95 -12.94 1.19
C SER A 42 8.37 -13.41 0.82
N PRO A 43 8.93 -14.45 1.48
CA PRO A 43 10.20 -15.04 1.06
C PRO A 43 10.22 -15.44 -0.42
N GLN A 44 9.08 -15.89 -0.95
CA GLN A 44 8.91 -16.22 -2.36
C GLN A 44 9.04 -14.97 -3.25
N ALA A 45 8.36 -13.88 -2.91
CA ALA A 45 8.44 -12.64 -3.66
C ALA A 45 9.84 -11.99 -3.58
N ALA A 46 10.52 -12.11 -2.44
CA ALA A 46 11.92 -11.71 -2.31
C ALA A 46 12.84 -12.55 -3.22
N ALA A 47 12.61 -13.87 -3.32
CA ALA A 47 13.36 -14.75 -4.20
C ALA A 47 13.12 -14.43 -5.69
N ASP A 48 11.86 -14.19 -6.07
CA ASP A 48 11.50 -13.84 -7.44
C ASP A 48 12.02 -12.45 -7.83
N MET A 49 12.01 -11.49 -6.90
CA MET A 49 12.68 -10.19 -7.08
C MET A 49 14.19 -10.36 -7.28
N GLY A 50 14.85 -11.20 -6.47
CA GLY A 50 16.27 -11.50 -6.61
C GLY A 50 16.62 -12.09 -7.99
N LYS A 51 15.79 -13.01 -8.50
CA LYS A 51 15.92 -13.54 -9.86
C LYS A 51 15.78 -12.43 -10.90
N ALA A 52 14.71 -11.64 -10.84
CA ALA A 52 14.46 -10.58 -11.81
C ALA A 52 15.61 -9.55 -11.88
N VAL A 53 16.19 -9.18 -10.73
CA VAL A 53 17.36 -8.29 -10.64
C VAL A 53 18.60 -8.92 -11.29
N ALA A 54 18.84 -10.21 -11.06
CA ALA A 54 19.96 -10.93 -11.66
C ALA A 54 19.79 -11.08 -13.18
N GLU A 55 18.58 -11.38 -13.66
CA GLU A 55 18.28 -11.46 -15.08
C GLU A 55 18.42 -10.11 -15.78
N PHE A 56 17.93 -9.04 -15.15
CA PHE A 56 18.11 -7.69 -15.67
C PHE A 56 19.59 -7.35 -15.85
N TYR A 57 20.42 -7.58 -14.82
CA TYR A 57 21.87 -7.37 -14.92
C TYR A 57 22.52 -8.20 -16.04
N ARG A 58 22.16 -9.48 -16.13
CA ARG A 58 22.66 -10.39 -17.18
C ARG A 58 22.30 -9.85 -18.57
N ASN A 59 21.04 -9.47 -18.79
CA ASN A 59 20.55 -8.99 -20.07
C ASN A 59 21.22 -7.67 -20.48
N LEU A 60 21.52 -6.77 -19.53
CA LEU A 60 22.28 -5.54 -19.80
C LEU A 60 23.69 -5.87 -20.32
N LYS A 61 24.40 -6.81 -19.66
CA LYS A 61 25.73 -7.25 -20.08
C LYS A 61 25.70 -7.95 -21.44
N GLU A 62 24.74 -8.83 -21.67
CA GLU A 62 24.54 -9.51 -22.95
C GLU A 62 24.20 -8.54 -24.08
N GLY A 63 23.48 -7.46 -23.76
CA GLY A 63 23.21 -6.34 -24.68
C GLY A 63 24.41 -5.44 -24.96
N GLY A 64 25.59 -5.73 -24.41
CA GLY A 64 26.83 -4.98 -24.64
C GLY A 64 27.04 -3.79 -23.71
N ILE A 65 26.23 -3.65 -22.66
CA ILE A 65 26.46 -2.61 -21.65
C ILE A 65 27.67 -3.00 -20.78
N PRO A 66 28.65 -2.10 -20.60
CA PRO A 66 29.80 -2.35 -19.75
C PRO A 66 29.38 -2.75 -18.33
N GLU A 67 30.13 -3.68 -17.73
CA GLU A 67 29.82 -4.27 -16.41
C GLU A 67 29.54 -3.23 -15.32
N GLU A 68 30.34 -2.16 -15.25
CA GLU A 68 30.17 -1.11 -14.26
C GLU A 68 28.85 -0.34 -14.44
N GLU A 69 28.49 0.00 -15.69
CA GLU A 69 27.26 0.73 -15.98
C GLU A 69 26.04 -0.19 -15.81
N ALA A 70 26.13 -1.45 -16.22
CA ALA A 70 25.09 -2.45 -15.99
C ALA A 70 24.81 -2.62 -14.48
N LEU A 71 25.87 -2.72 -13.66
CA LEU A 71 25.74 -2.85 -12.21
C LEU A 71 25.09 -1.59 -11.60
N LYS A 72 25.47 -0.41 -12.07
CA LYS A 72 24.88 0.86 -11.63
C LYS A 72 23.40 0.96 -12.00
N MET A 73 23.01 0.60 -13.22
CA MET A 73 21.61 0.56 -13.66
C MET A 73 20.78 -0.41 -12.82
N THR A 74 21.30 -1.63 -12.57
CA THR A 74 20.64 -2.62 -11.72
C THR A 74 20.48 -2.14 -10.28
N LYS A 75 21.51 -1.52 -9.69
CA LYS A 75 21.43 -0.91 -8.34
C LYS A 75 20.39 0.20 -8.29
N SER A 76 20.33 1.05 -9.31
CA SER A 76 19.34 2.12 -9.40
C SER A 76 17.92 1.56 -9.51
N TYR A 77 17.71 0.52 -10.32
CA TYR A 77 16.42 -0.18 -10.44
C TYR A 77 15.99 -0.75 -9.09
N LEU A 78 16.87 -1.47 -8.40
CA LEU A 78 16.60 -2.03 -7.08
C LEU A 78 16.29 -0.92 -6.05
N SER A 79 17.04 0.18 -6.06
CA SER A 79 16.79 1.30 -5.14
C SER A 79 15.43 1.94 -5.36
N THR A 80 14.94 2.03 -6.60
CA THR A 80 13.60 2.56 -6.87
C THR A 80 12.53 1.64 -6.30
N LEU A 81 12.70 0.31 -6.46
CA LEU A 81 11.78 -0.68 -5.92
C LEU A 81 11.74 -0.63 -4.37
N THR A 82 12.90 -0.53 -3.71
CA THR A 82 12.95 -0.49 -2.23
C THR A 82 12.34 0.79 -1.68
N ARG A 83 12.62 1.96 -2.28
CA ARG A 83 12.00 3.24 -1.90
C ARG A 83 10.48 3.21 -2.00
N TRP A 84 9.95 2.59 -3.06
CA TRP A 84 8.51 2.42 -3.20
C TRP A 84 7.94 1.51 -2.12
N GLY A 85 8.64 0.41 -1.78
CA GLY A 85 8.28 -0.45 -0.66
C GLY A 85 8.32 0.25 0.70
N GLU A 86 9.31 1.11 0.94
CA GLU A 86 9.42 1.92 2.16
C GLU A 86 8.30 2.95 2.28
N PHE A 87 7.94 3.62 1.18
CA PHE A 87 6.79 4.53 1.13
C PHE A 87 5.50 3.80 1.51
N MET A 88 5.27 2.61 0.94
CA MET A 88 4.11 1.77 1.27
C MET A 88 4.11 1.29 2.73
N LYS A 89 5.29 1.04 3.32
CA LYS A 89 5.43 0.72 4.75
C LYS A 89 5.22 1.95 5.65
N GLY A 90 5.69 3.13 5.26
CA GLY A 90 5.47 4.37 6.00
C GLY A 90 3.99 4.73 6.12
N ALA A 91 3.21 4.48 5.06
CA ALA A 91 1.75 4.59 5.10
C ALA A 91 1.10 3.64 6.13
N LYS A 92 1.70 2.45 6.40
CA LYS A 92 1.24 1.53 7.46
C LYS A 92 1.53 2.03 8.88
N ILE A 93 2.57 2.84 9.09
CA ILE A 93 2.93 3.34 10.43
C ILE A 93 2.00 4.49 10.84
N GLY A 94 1.58 5.33 9.88
CA GLY A 94 0.62 6.42 10.14
C GLY A 94 -0.76 5.93 10.58
N SER A 95 -1.23 4.78 10.07
CA SER A 95 -2.53 4.22 10.46
C SER A 95 -2.50 3.47 11.80
N VAL A 96 -1.38 2.84 12.17
CA VAL A 96 -1.24 2.12 13.46
C VAL A 96 -1.11 3.05 14.66
N ILE A 97 -0.61 4.27 14.48
CA ILE A 97 -0.50 5.25 15.58
C ILE A 97 -1.88 5.81 15.98
N HIS A 98 -2.85 5.89 15.06
CA HIS A 98 -4.21 6.36 15.37
C HIS A 98 -4.98 5.35 16.24
N GLU A 99 -4.81 4.05 16.00
CA GLU A 99 -5.49 2.97 16.73
C GLU A 99 -4.97 2.76 18.17
N ARG A 100 -3.74 3.18 18.47
CA ARG A 100 -3.13 3.03 19.81
C ARG A 100 -3.37 4.22 20.75
N ALA A 101 -3.86 5.34 20.23
CA ALA A 101 -4.18 6.52 21.05
C ALA A 101 -5.57 6.39 21.71
N GLU A 102 -6.52 5.70 21.09
CA GLU A 102 -7.87 5.53 21.63
C GLU A 102 -7.98 4.43 22.70
N ASN A 103 -7.09 3.43 22.69
CA ASN A 103 -7.13 2.29 23.64
C ASN A 103 -6.33 2.52 24.94
N LYS A 104 -6.08 3.78 25.34
CA LYS A 104 -5.36 4.11 26.59
C LYS A 104 -6.17 4.93 27.59
N GLU A 105 -7.46 5.16 27.34
CA GLU A 105 -8.35 5.88 28.26
C GLU A 105 -9.49 5.02 28.85
N GLU A 106 -9.41 3.68 28.77
CA GLU A 106 -10.23 2.76 29.59
C GLU A 106 -9.41 2.07 30.69
#